data_AF-A0A1G2DFD8-F1
#
_entry.id   AF-A0A1G2DFD8-F1
#
_cell.length_a   1.000
_cell.length_b   1.000
_cell.length_c   1.000
_cell.angle_alpha   90.00
_cell.angle_beta   90.00
_cell.angle_gamma   90.00
#
_symmetry.space_group_name_H-M   'P 1'
#
loop_
_entity.id
_entity.type
_entity.pdbx_description
1 polymer ?
#
loop_
_entity_poly.entity_id
_entity_poly.type
_entity_poly.pdbx_seq_one_letter_code
_entity_poly.pdbx_strand_id
1 'polypeptide(L)'
;MEEAPKLEKWPFKKAELMVEEPRVDKSFMISFDAKDKNQNKAYNRAIEKICLEHKLNPFHQSGSHDSVGYQAWEIFTETNREVLLNLIPEIQARAEEIHNERRKLGLLETDTW
;
A
#
# COMPACT_ATOMS: atom_id res chain seq x y z
N MET A 1 -25.91 -23.13 -19.89
CA MET A 1 -25.54 -22.46 -18.63
C MET A 1 -24.07 -22.16 -18.75
N GLU A 2 -23.71 -20.91 -19.02
CA GLU A 2 -22.30 -20.50 -18.98
C GLU A 2 -21.82 -20.62 -17.53
N GLU A 3 -20.82 -21.46 -17.30
CA GLU A 3 -20.14 -21.51 -16.01
C GLU A 3 -19.55 -20.12 -15.75
N ALA A 4 -19.95 -19.50 -14.64
CA ALA A 4 -19.30 -18.29 -14.16
C ALA A 4 -17.78 -18.56 -14.13
N PRO A 5 -16.94 -17.68 -14.70
CA PRO A 5 -15.50 -17.90 -14.73
C PRO A 5 -15.04 -18.17 -13.30
N LYS A 6 -14.48 -19.36 -13.09
CA LYS A 6 -13.86 -19.73 -11.82
C LYS A 6 -12.87 -18.62 -11.49
N LEU A 7 -13.10 -17.92 -10.38
CA LEU A 7 -12.18 -16.94 -9.77
C LEU A 7 -10.89 -17.68 -9.38
N GLU A 8 -10.12 -18.12 -10.36
CA GLU A 8 -8.80 -18.68 -10.16
C GLU A 8 -7.86 -17.55 -9.79
N LYS A 9 -7.79 -17.34 -8.46
CA LYS A 9 -6.55 -17.13 -7.72
C LYS A 9 -5.62 -16.08 -8.33
N TRP A 10 -5.95 -14.79 -8.20
CA TRP A 10 -4.89 -13.80 -8.11
C TRP A 10 -4.32 -13.84 -6.68
N PRO A 11 -3.16 -14.48 -6.44
CA PRO A 11 -2.51 -14.36 -5.14
C PRO A 11 -2.14 -12.89 -4.92
N PHE A 12 -2.29 -12.41 -3.68
CA PHE A 12 -1.78 -11.10 -3.32
C PHE A 12 -0.26 -11.11 -3.52
N LYS A 13 0.22 -10.26 -4.43
CA LYS A 13 1.66 -10.07 -4.63
C LYS A 13 2.13 -8.97 -3.71
N LYS A 14 3.10 -9.27 -2.84
CA LYS A 14 3.69 -8.24 -1.97
C LYS A 14 4.52 -7.26 -2.80
N ALA A 15 4.34 -5.97 -2.55
CA ALA A 15 5.26 -4.94 -3.00
C ALA A 15 6.44 -4.84 -2.03
N GLU A 16 7.60 -4.47 -2.55
CA GLU A 16 8.74 -4.07 -1.75
C GLU A 16 8.50 -2.64 -1.23
N LEU A 17 8.51 -2.49 0.09
CA LEU A 17 8.43 -1.19 0.75
C LEU A 17 9.84 -0.73 1.09
N MET A 18 10.12 0.54 0.81
CA MET A 18 11.37 1.19 1.16
C MET A 18 11.14 2.30 2.19
N VAL A 19 12.08 2.44 3.12
CA VAL A 19 12.16 3.61 4.00
C VAL A 19 13.22 4.55 3.43
N GLU A 20 12.80 5.76 3.07
CA GLU A 20 13.68 6.80 2.58
C GLU A 20 14.03 7.77 3.71
N GLU A 21 15.32 8.07 3.85
CA GLU A 21 15.84 9.01 4.83
C GLU A 21 15.41 10.46 4.49
N PRO A 22 15.24 11.33 5.51
CA PRO A 22 14.93 12.74 5.32
C PRO A 22 15.97 13.45 4.45
N ARG A 23 15.52 14.43 3.67
CA ARG A 23 16.39 15.28 2.84
C ARG A 23 15.84 16.69 2.80
N VAL A 24 16.64 17.71 3.13
CA VAL A 24 16.36 19.15 2.99
C VAL A 24 14.91 19.58 3.34
N ASP A 25 13.96 19.38 2.44
CA ASP A 25 12.55 19.74 2.49
C ASP A 25 11.59 18.57 2.79
N LYS A 26 12.11 17.37 3.00
CA LYS A 26 11.37 16.13 3.20
C LYS A 26 11.73 15.43 4.50
N SER A 27 10.69 14.95 5.17
CA SER A 27 10.76 14.06 6.33
C SER A 27 11.04 12.62 5.89
N PHE A 28 11.02 11.66 6.83
CA PHE A 28 11.08 10.25 6.47
C PHE A 28 9.92 9.87 5.55
N MET A 29 10.17 8.94 4.62
CA MET A 29 9.13 8.46 3.71
C MET A 29 9.04 6.94 3.67
N ILE A 30 7.84 6.43 3.43
CA ILE A 30 7.59 5.05 3.04
C ILE A 30 7.18 5.05 1.57
N SER A 31 7.90 4.31 0.72
CA SER A 31 7.60 4.21 -0.70
C SER A 31 7.48 2.77 -1.18
N PHE A 32 6.76 2.58 -2.29
CA PHE A 32 6.61 1.30 -2.97
C PHE A 32 6.29 1.51 -4.45
N ASP A 33 6.50 0.48 -5.27
CA ASP A 33 6.13 0.49 -6.70
C ASP A 33 4.96 -0.46 -6.95
N ALA A 34 3.79 0.10 -7.24
CA ALA A 34 2.57 -0.66 -7.46
C ALA A 34 2.54 -1.26 -8.88
N LYS A 35 2.32 -2.58 -8.98
CA LYS A 35 2.26 -3.32 -10.25
C LYS A 35 0.87 -3.43 -10.83
N ASP A 36 -0.16 -3.26 -10.01
CA ASP A 36 -1.56 -3.25 -10.41
C ASP A 36 -2.39 -2.34 -9.48
N LYS A 37 -3.60 -1.97 -9.92
CA LYS A 37 -4.46 -1.03 -9.19
C LYS A 37 -4.94 -1.59 -7.86
N ASN A 38 -5.14 -2.91 -7.74
CA ASN A 38 -5.61 -3.52 -6.51
C ASN A 38 -4.51 -3.53 -5.45
N GLN A 39 -3.27 -3.82 -5.84
CA GLN A 39 -2.08 -3.68 -5.02
C GLN A 39 -1.91 -2.23 -4.57
N ASN A 40 -2.02 -1.25 -5.48
CA ASN A 40 -1.94 0.16 -5.16
C ASN A 40 -2.93 0.58 -4.06
N LYS A 41 -4.21 0.24 -4.26
CA LYS A 41 -5.28 0.56 -3.31
C LYS A 41 -5.10 -0.13 -1.96
N ALA A 42 -4.62 -1.36 -1.96
CA ALA A 42 -4.34 -2.10 -0.74
C ALA A 42 -3.21 -1.46 0.07
N TYR A 43 -2.08 -1.15 -0.57
CA TYR A 43 -0.92 -0.57 0.12
C TYR A 43 -1.16 0.87 0.58
N ASN A 44 -1.76 1.73 -0.24
CA ASN A 44 -2.07 3.10 0.18
C ASN A 44 -2.96 3.12 1.43
N ARG A 45 -4.02 2.31 1.45
CA ARG A 45 -4.90 2.18 2.64
C ARG A 45 -4.19 1.56 3.84
N ALA A 46 -3.28 0.60 3.61
CA ALA A 46 -2.53 -0.03 4.69
C ALA A 46 -1.54 0.96 5.33
N ILE A 47 -0.77 1.70 4.52
CA ILE A 47 0.18 2.71 5.00
C ILE A 47 -0.55 3.79 5.80
N GLU A 48 -1.62 4.36 5.24
CA GLU A 48 -2.43 5.38 5.91
C GLU A 48 -2.90 4.89 7.28
N LYS A 49 -3.55 3.72 7.31
CA LYS A 49 -4.11 3.16 8.54
C LYS A 49 -3.05 2.90 9.60
N ILE A 50 -2.01 2.13 9.27
CA ILE A 50 -0.98 1.74 10.24
C ILE A 50 -0.25 2.99 10.74
N CYS A 51 0.13 3.92 9.87
CA CYS A 51 0.81 5.14 10.31
C CYS A 51 -0.09 6.00 11.22
N LEU A 52 -1.40 6.09 10.96
CA LEU A 52 -2.33 6.80 11.84
C LEU A 52 -2.50 6.11 13.21
N GLU A 53 -2.58 4.78 13.25
CA GLU A 53 -2.66 4.01 14.49
C GLU A 53 -1.41 4.20 15.37
N HIS A 54 -0.25 4.38 14.74
CA HIS A 54 1.02 4.70 15.39
C HIS A 54 1.27 6.21 15.55
N LYS A 55 0.28 7.07 15.29
CA LYS A 55 0.34 8.55 15.45
C LYS A 55 1.45 9.23 14.62
N LEU A 56 1.79 8.66 13.46
CA LEU A 56 2.88 9.11 12.61
C LEU A 56 2.50 10.22 11.61
N ASN A 57 1.23 10.61 11.52
CA ASN A 57 0.72 11.67 10.64
C ASN A 57 1.21 11.55 9.18
N PRO A 58 0.77 10.50 8.45
CA PRO A 58 1.21 10.23 7.09
C PRO A 58 0.58 11.20 6.07
N PHE A 59 1.34 11.60 5.05
CA PHE A 59 0.89 12.42 3.92
C PHE A 59 1.25 11.76 2.59
N HIS A 60 0.27 11.51 1.73
CA HIS A 60 0.51 10.92 0.41
C HIS A 60 1.15 11.96 -0.52
N GLN A 61 2.47 11.89 -0.69
CA GLN A 61 3.25 12.91 -1.39
C GLN A 61 3.35 12.67 -2.90
N SER A 62 3.40 11.42 -3.34
CA SER A 62 3.65 11.08 -4.76
C SER A 62 2.86 9.87 -5.21
N GLY A 63 2.43 9.94 -6.47
CA GLY A 63 1.55 8.95 -7.09
C GLY A 63 0.08 9.34 -6.99
N SER A 64 -0.79 8.38 -7.29
CA SER A 64 -2.24 8.51 -7.15
C SER A 64 -2.81 7.21 -6.58
N HIS A 65 -3.90 7.33 -5.83
CA HIS A 65 -4.67 6.21 -5.29
C HIS A 65 -5.24 5.29 -6.38
N ASP A 66 -5.31 5.76 -7.63
CA ASP A 66 -5.92 5.03 -8.75
C ASP A 66 -4.93 4.65 -9.87
N SER A 67 -3.65 5.02 -9.75
CA SER A 67 -2.62 4.70 -10.75
C SER A 67 -1.58 3.71 -10.24
N VAL A 68 -1.12 2.85 -11.12
CA VAL A 68 0.08 2.01 -10.91
C VAL A 68 1.35 2.87 -10.90
N GLY A 69 2.47 2.29 -10.50
CA GLY A 69 3.77 2.93 -10.43
C GLY A 69 4.17 3.37 -9.02
N TYR A 70 5.18 4.22 -8.96
CA TYR A 70 5.78 4.69 -7.71
C TYR A 70 4.80 5.49 -6.86
N GLN A 71 4.71 5.09 -5.59
CA GLN A 71 3.91 5.75 -4.55
C GLN A 71 4.82 6.09 -3.39
N ALA A 72 4.58 7.25 -2.77
CA ALA A 72 5.35 7.65 -1.60
C ALA A 72 4.53 8.43 -0.59
N TRP A 73 4.76 8.10 0.69
CA TRP A 73 4.09 8.67 1.85
C TRP A 73 5.13 9.31 2.76
N GLU A 74 5.01 10.61 2.96
CA GLU A 74 5.84 11.36 3.88
C GLU A 74 5.27 11.29 5.30
N ILE A 75 6.16 11.17 6.30
CA ILE A 75 5.81 11.01 7.70
C ILE A 75 6.16 12.31 8.44
N PHE A 76 5.15 13.12 8.77
CA PHE A 76 5.37 14.43 9.37
C PHE A 76 5.63 14.40 10.88
N THR A 77 5.24 13.34 11.57
CA THR A 77 5.63 13.16 12.98
C THR A 77 7.11 12.78 13.04
N GLU A 78 7.85 13.37 13.99
CA GLU A 78 9.25 13.01 14.26
C GLU A 78 9.37 11.51 14.53
N THR A 79 10.19 10.84 13.73
CA THR A 79 10.39 9.39 13.76
C THR A 79 11.80 9.05 13.31
N ASN A 80 12.13 7.75 13.24
CA ASN A 80 13.40 7.28 12.72
C ASN A 80 13.22 6.05 11.82
N ARG A 81 14.30 5.69 11.13
CA ARG A 81 14.34 4.55 10.21
C ARG A 81 13.89 3.24 10.84
N GLU A 82 14.36 2.95 12.06
CA GLU A 82 14.07 1.69 12.75
C GLU A 82 12.59 1.54 13.06
N VAL A 83 11.94 2.59 13.54
CA VAL A 83 10.48 2.62 13.78
C VAL A 83 9.73 2.27 12.50
N LEU A 84 10.06 2.92 11.37
CA LEU A 84 9.36 2.67 10.11
C LEU A 84 9.64 1.28 9.53
N LEU A 85 10.86 0.76 9.67
CA LEU A 85 11.20 -0.61 9.26
C LEU A 85 10.41 -1.65 10.06
N ASN A 86 10.20 -1.40 11.36
CA ASN A 86 9.42 -2.28 12.22
C ASN A 86 7.93 -2.32 11.83
N LEU A 87 7.43 -1.28 11.15
CA LEU A 87 6.05 -1.22 10.64
C LEU A 87 5.86 -1.92 9.29
N ILE A 88 6.93 -2.15 8.51
CA ILE A 88 6.82 -2.78 7.18
C ILE A 88 6.05 -4.11 7.22
N PRO A 89 6.35 -5.07 8.12
CA PRO A 89 5.62 -6.32 8.17
C PRO A 89 4.13 -6.14 8.47
N GLU A 90 3.78 -5.18 9.33
CA GLU A 90 2.40 -4.86 9.70
C GLU A 90 1.65 -4.24 8.51
N ILE A 91 2.27 -3.29 7.80
CA ILE A 91 1.73 -2.69 6.57
C ILE A 91 1.49 -3.77 5.51
N GLN A 92 2.45 -4.69 5.32
CA GLN A 92 2.31 -5.77 4.34
C GLN A 92 1.16 -6.73 4.69
N ALA A 93 1.04 -7.12 5.97
CA ALA A 93 -0.07 -7.95 6.43
C ALA A 93 -1.40 -7.24 6.22
N ARG A 94 -1.49 -5.95 6.56
CA ARG A 94 -2.71 -5.19 6.40
C ARG A 94 -3.10 -4.98 4.93
N ALA A 95 -2.13 -4.77 4.04
CA ALA A 95 -2.38 -4.70 2.61
C ALA A 95 -2.95 -6.02 2.06
N GLU A 96 -2.41 -7.16 2.51
CA GLU A 96 -2.91 -8.48 2.13
C GLU A 96 -4.36 -8.71 2.62
N GLU A 97 -4.67 -8.32 3.85
CA GLU A 97 -6.03 -8.35 4.39
C GLU A 97 -6.99 -7.52 3.56
N ILE A 98 -6.64 -6.25 3.28
CA ILE A 98 -7.47 -5.34 2.49
C ILE A 98 -7.69 -5.89 1.08
N HIS A 99 -6.67 -6.44 0.44
CA HIS A 99 -6.80 -7.09 -0.86
C HIS A 99 -7.78 -8.27 -0.80
N ASN A 100 -7.63 -9.13 0.21
CA ASN A 100 -8.50 -10.30 0.39
C ASN A 100 -9.95 -9.92 0.71
N GLU A 101 -10.18 -8.87 1.51
CA GLU A 101 -11.50 -8.29 1.77
C GLU A 101 -12.15 -7.80 0.47
N ARG A 102 -11.42 -7.00 -0.31
CA ARG A 102 -11.89 -6.50 -1.62
C ARG A 102 -12.23 -7.64 -2.57
N ARG A 103 -11.42 -8.70 -2.59
CA ARG A 103 -11.69 -9.92 -3.37
C ARG A 103 -12.99 -10.59 -2.96
N LYS A 104 -13.22 -10.79 -1.66
CA LYS A 104 -14.46 -11.40 -1.14
C LYS A 104 -15.70 -10.59 -1.50
N LEU A 105 -15.57 -9.27 -1.58
CA LEU A 105 -16.64 -8.34 -1.93
C LEU A 105 -16.82 -8.15 -3.45
N GLY A 106 -16.01 -8.79 -4.29
CA GLY A 106 -16.07 -8.59 -5.75
C GLY A 106 -15.64 -7.19 -6.20
N LEU A 107 -14.81 -6.51 -5.41
CA LEU A 107 -14.36 -5.13 -5.64
C LEU A 107 -12.97 -5.04 -6.28
N LEU A 108 -12.39 -6.17 -6.71
CA LEU A 108 -11.13 -6.13 -7.44
C LEU A 108 -11.38 -5.60 -8.85
N GLU A 109 -10.57 -4.64 -9.26
CA GLU A 109 -10.57 -4.16 -10.63
C GLU A 109 -9.89 -5.21 -11.51
N THR A 110 -10.56 -5.59 -12.59
CA THR A 110 -9.92 -6.33 -13.68
C THR A 110 -9.21 -5.31 -14.57
N ASP A 111 -7.94 -5.52 -14.86
CA ASP A 111 -7.23 -4.73 -15.87
C ASP A 111 -7.88 -5.02 -17.24
N THR A 112 -8.91 -4.25 -17.59
CA THR A 112 -9.45 -4.22 -18.95
C THR A 112 -8.45 -3.40 -19.78
N TRP A 113 -7.61 -4.12 -20.52
CA TRP A 113 -6.83 -3.57 -21.63
C TRP A 113 -7.72 -3.40 -22.86
#